data_AF-A0A263BRW6-F1
#
_entry.id   AF-A0A263BRW6-F1
#
_cell.length_a   1.000
_cell.length_b   1.000
_cell.length_c   1.000
_cell.angle_alpha   90.00
_cell.angle_beta   90.00
_cell.angle_gamma   90.00
#
_symmetry.space_group_name_H-M   'P 1'
#
loop_
_entity.id
_entity.type
_entity.pdbx_description
1 polymer ?
#
loop_
_entity_poly.entity_id
_entity_poly.type
_entity_poly.pdbx_seq_one_letter_code
_entity_poly.pdbx_strand_id
1 'polypeptide(L)'
;MARTILKVLDDFYDKDIKVGDKVSLFFYRVKILDMEYKNEYGTFIKCKVLPDKLWDEVLDNIDESSDSFEERLMNYDYEDESFDDLEDESSSASPNEYETKAKIQPHPNNPLEIVGTIHIPGYRNLLGGMGFYVKNIETEEIKGYSFGETSWLIQKYGATNAYAYGNLIDTIDELPSLDSQHWKVAAYTDTGELFAPLTDRAKLELKEGFKYAVESKTREYASQFSKNNNYRELDSNALEEVISAINTAKNIVILTGAGISTMSGIPDYRSTVESMWSRQPEYIDKLSENTFNEDPVLFWKHFYDLLKTTLHPIMPFQNHESLLAAMEGISPNDAHRFFRFLEKDLSKNISIITQNVDGLHNKAGNKDIIEFHGRIKECICPQCKKIYLMVDVLKENETPVCNCGEILRPNVVFFGDEVKSPESAEEKVKNADLILVAGTSLQVHPFNALLLSKRNDAKLLLLNNENTNYSQAFDVHLKGNVSTVCRYLRNEMANED
;
A
#
# COMPACT_ATOMS: atom_id res chain seq x y z
N MET A 1 -35.26 -13.25 14.18
CA MET A 1 -35.42 -14.28 15.25
C MET A 1 -34.10 -14.45 15.98
N ALA A 2 -34.08 -14.32 17.31
CA ALA A 2 -32.85 -14.42 18.09
C ALA A 2 -32.26 -15.84 18.04
N ARG A 3 -31.03 -15.95 17.51
CA ARG A 3 -30.35 -17.23 17.23
C ARG A 3 -29.87 -17.91 18.51
N THR A 4 -30.01 -19.22 18.56
CA THR A 4 -29.45 -20.07 19.62
C THR A 4 -28.21 -20.76 19.09
N ILE A 5 -27.09 -20.66 19.80
CA ILE A 5 -25.79 -21.26 19.45
C ILE A 5 -25.36 -22.22 20.56
N LEU A 6 -24.61 -23.26 20.21
CA LEU A 6 -24.03 -24.24 21.13
C LEU A 6 -22.52 -24.06 21.13
N LYS A 7 -21.90 -23.99 22.32
CA LYS A 7 -20.45 -23.88 22.47
C LYS A 7 -19.91 -24.96 23.41
N VAL A 8 -18.67 -25.42 23.18
CA VAL A 8 -18.02 -26.45 23.99
C VAL A 8 -17.70 -25.86 25.37
N LEU A 9 -17.88 -26.67 26.43
CA LEU A 9 -17.69 -26.24 27.82
C LEU A 9 -16.26 -25.73 28.08
N ASP A 10 -15.27 -26.28 27.36
CA ASP A 10 -13.84 -26.01 27.46
C ASP A 10 -13.49 -24.53 27.18
N ASP A 11 -14.22 -23.84 26.29
CA ASP A 11 -14.03 -22.41 25.96
C ASP A 11 -14.30 -21.45 27.14
N PHE A 12 -14.86 -21.96 28.23
CA PHE A 12 -15.30 -21.20 29.40
C PHE A 12 -14.54 -21.56 30.68
N TYR A 13 -13.58 -22.49 30.63
CA TYR A 13 -12.76 -22.88 31.78
C TYR A 13 -11.79 -21.76 32.16
N ASP A 14 -12.25 -20.91 33.09
CA ASP A 14 -11.52 -19.94 33.93
C ASP A 14 -12.43 -18.75 34.30
N LYS A 15 -13.66 -18.71 33.80
CA LYS A 15 -14.63 -17.64 34.08
C LYS A 15 -15.81 -18.21 34.86
N ASP A 16 -16.13 -17.59 35.99
CA ASP A 16 -17.25 -17.96 36.90
C ASP A 16 -18.61 -17.55 36.28
N ILE A 17 -18.90 -18.06 35.08
CA ILE A 17 -20.02 -17.69 34.22
C ILE A 17 -21.26 -18.52 34.57
N LYS A 18 -22.41 -17.86 34.68
CA LYS A 18 -23.69 -18.45 35.10
C LYS A 18 -24.76 -18.30 34.03
N VAL A 19 -25.77 -19.17 34.09
CA VAL A 19 -26.97 -19.04 33.25
C VAL A 19 -27.59 -17.65 33.46
N GLY A 20 -27.81 -16.94 32.36
CA GLY A 20 -28.30 -15.57 32.35
C GLY A 20 -27.24 -14.50 32.10
N ASP A 21 -25.95 -14.82 32.27
CA ASP A 21 -24.86 -13.89 32.05
C ASP A 21 -24.75 -13.47 30.57
N LYS A 22 -24.28 -12.24 30.37
CA LYS A 22 -23.97 -11.70 29.05
C LYS A 22 -22.47 -11.69 28.86
N VAL A 23 -21.98 -12.48 27.93
CA VAL A 23 -20.54 -12.70 27.72
C VAL A 23 -20.18 -12.24 26.32
N SER A 24 -19.06 -11.52 26.20
CA SER A 24 -18.45 -11.22 24.91
C SER A 24 -17.52 -12.36 24.53
N LEU A 25 -17.75 -12.99 23.38
CA LEU A 25 -16.94 -14.05 22.80
C LEU A 25 -16.44 -13.56 21.44
N PHE A 26 -15.14 -13.29 21.29
CA PHE A 26 -14.50 -12.77 20.08
C PHE A 26 -15.29 -11.63 19.39
N PHE A 27 -16.28 -11.96 18.55
CA PHE A 27 -17.08 -11.04 17.73
C PHE A 27 -18.58 -10.93 18.12
N TYR A 28 -19.06 -11.63 19.16
CA TYR A 28 -20.48 -11.62 19.56
C TYR A 28 -20.69 -11.34 21.05
N ARG A 29 -21.82 -10.68 21.37
CA ARG A 29 -22.43 -10.73 22.70
C ARG A 29 -23.47 -11.83 22.77
N VAL A 30 -23.31 -12.74 23.71
CA VAL A 30 -24.24 -13.84 23.92
C VAL A 30 -24.81 -13.82 25.33
N LYS A 31 -26.05 -14.26 25.48
CA LYS A 31 -26.66 -14.56 26.77
C LYS A 31 -26.65 -16.06 27.00
N ILE A 32 -26.06 -16.51 28.09
CA ILE A 32 -26.06 -17.92 28.45
C ILE A 32 -27.48 -18.36 28.81
N LEU A 33 -27.97 -19.41 28.16
CA LEU A 33 -29.28 -20.01 28.39
C LEU A 33 -29.20 -21.29 29.21
N ASP A 34 -28.14 -22.09 29.05
CA ASP A 34 -27.92 -23.34 29.76
C ASP A 34 -26.42 -23.66 29.75
N MET A 35 -25.83 -24.03 30.89
CA MET A 35 -24.40 -24.35 31.00
C MET A 35 -24.12 -25.84 30.77
N GLU A 36 -25.13 -26.71 30.87
CA GLU A 36 -24.97 -28.17 30.75
C GLU A 36 -25.97 -28.76 29.75
N TYR A 37 -26.22 -28.06 28.64
CA TYR A 37 -27.13 -28.51 27.61
C TYR A 37 -26.61 -29.78 26.94
N LYS A 38 -27.31 -30.90 27.15
CA LYS A 38 -26.94 -32.19 26.55
C LYS A 38 -27.76 -32.47 25.30
N ASN A 39 -27.09 -32.89 24.24
CA ASN A 39 -27.70 -33.49 23.06
C ASN A 39 -26.97 -34.80 22.69
N GLU A 40 -27.34 -35.41 21.56
CA GLU A 40 -26.73 -36.66 21.09
C GLU A 40 -25.22 -36.57 20.79
N TYR A 41 -24.68 -35.35 20.71
CA TYR A 41 -23.27 -35.08 20.37
C TYR A 41 -22.40 -34.72 21.60
N GLY A 42 -22.98 -34.55 22.78
CA GLY A 42 -22.23 -34.22 23.99
C GLY A 42 -22.91 -33.21 24.91
N THR A 43 -22.11 -32.59 25.78
CA THR A 43 -22.55 -31.53 26.70
C THR A 43 -22.00 -30.20 26.23
N PHE A 44 -22.88 -29.22 26.07
CA PHE A 44 -22.60 -27.90 25.50
C PHE A 44 -23.16 -26.80 26.40
N ILE A 45 -22.69 -25.58 26.19
CA ILE A 45 -23.31 -24.36 26.70
C ILE A 45 -24.26 -23.84 25.61
N LYS A 46 -25.54 -23.72 25.95
CA LYS A 46 -26.56 -23.13 25.08
C LYS A 46 -26.60 -21.63 25.29
N CYS A 47 -26.48 -20.88 24.21
CA CYS A 47 -26.39 -19.43 24.23
C CYS A 47 -27.43 -18.80 23.31
N LYS A 48 -27.94 -17.62 23.66
CA LYS A 48 -28.74 -16.75 22.79
C LYS A 48 -27.88 -15.61 22.30
N VAL A 49 -27.73 -15.45 20.99
CA VAL A 49 -27.09 -14.24 20.45
C VAL A 49 -27.92 -13.04 20.88
N LEU A 50 -27.27 -12.10 21.57
CA LEU A 50 -27.89 -10.81 21.84
C LEU A 50 -27.67 -9.93 20.62
N PRO A 51 -28.70 -9.18 20.21
CA PRO A 51 -28.52 -8.18 19.18
C PRO A 51 -27.46 -7.18 19.60
N ASP A 52 -26.45 -7.00 18.75
CA ASP A 52 -25.56 -5.86 18.85
C ASP A 52 -26.18 -4.71 18.08
N LYS A 53 -26.10 -3.47 18.60
CA LYS A 53 -26.67 -2.30 17.92
C LYS A 53 -26.15 -2.15 16.49
N LEU A 54 -24.96 -2.68 16.21
CA LEU A 54 -24.29 -2.72 14.91
C LEU A 54 -25.00 -3.60 13.86
N TRP A 55 -25.81 -4.58 14.27
CA TRP A 55 -26.37 -5.60 13.38
C TRP A 55 -27.88 -5.48 13.16
N ASP A 56 -28.63 -4.93 14.12
CA ASP A 56 -30.11 -4.85 14.02
C ASP A 56 -30.58 -3.69 13.11
N GLU A 57 -29.91 -2.53 13.09
CA GLU A 57 -30.28 -1.41 12.20
C GLU A 57 -30.05 -1.74 10.71
N VAL A 58 -29.12 -2.65 10.43
CA VAL A 58 -28.80 -3.18 9.09
C VAL A 58 -29.84 -4.21 8.61
N LEU A 59 -30.45 -4.96 9.53
CA LEU A 59 -31.40 -6.03 9.20
C LEU A 59 -32.85 -5.55 9.21
N ASP A 60 -33.21 -4.57 10.05
CA ASP A 60 -34.60 -4.10 10.20
C ASP A 60 -35.06 -3.11 9.09
N ASN A 61 -34.15 -2.57 8.27
CA ASN A 61 -34.47 -1.70 7.13
C ASN A 61 -34.39 -2.39 5.77
N ILE A 62 -34.25 -3.72 5.74
CA ILE A 62 -34.33 -4.50 4.51
C ILE A 62 -35.80 -4.66 4.15
N ASP A 63 -36.28 -3.83 3.22
CA ASP A 63 -37.55 -4.11 2.55
C ASP A 63 -37.35 -5.36 1.67
N GLU A 64 -38.03 -6.45 2.07
CA GLU A 64 -37.97 -7.77 1.43
C GLU A 64 -38.57 -7.79 0.00
N SER A 65 -38.92 -6.64 -0.58
CA SER A 65 -39.69 -6.54 -1.82
C SER A 65 -38.96 -5.97 -3.07
N SER A 66 -37.63 -5.77 -3.09
CA SER A 66 -36.93 -5.28 -4.30
C SER A 66 -35.82 -6.18 -4.87
N ASP A 67 -35.83 -6.32 -6.20
CA ASP A 67 -34.98 -7.19 -7.02
C ASP A 67 -33.63 -6.52 -7.37
N SER A 68 -32.66 -6.56 -6.45
CA SER A 68 -31.24 -6.92 -6.69
C SER A 68 -30.39 -6.57 -5.45
N PHE A 69 -29.41 -7.43 -5.18
CA PHE A 69 -28.50 -7.36 -4.02
C PHE A 69 -27.41 -6.26 -4.17
N GLU A 70 -27.16 -5.83 -5.41
CA GLU A 70 -26.01 -5.01 -5.81
C GLU A 70 -26.16 -3.51 -5.47
N GLU A 71 -27.38 -2.95 -5.50
CA GLU A 71 -27.61 -1.55 -5.11
C GLU A 71 -27.59 -1.31 -3.58
N ARG A 72 -27.74 -2.38 -2.80
CA ARG A 72 -27.99 -2.30 -1.35
C ARG A 72 -26.71 -2.15 -0.50
N LEU A 73 -25.52 -2.40 -1.06
CA LEU A 73 -24.24 -2.43 -0.33
C LEU A 73 -23.37 -1.16 -0.46
N MET A 74 -23.71 -0.23 -1.37
CA MET A 74 -22.82 0.82 -1.87
C MET A 74 -22.53 2.01 -0.93
N ASN A 75 -23.10 2.10 0.27
CA ASN A 75 -23.02 3.32 1.11
C ASN A 75 -22.66 3.05 2.58
N TYR A 76 -21.40 2.78 2.90
CA TYR A 76 -20.84 3.09 4.24
C TYR A 76 -19.29 3.02 4.29
N ASP A 77 -18.66 4.04 4.88
CA ASP A 77 -17.21 4.20 5.10
C ASP A 77 -16.77 3.61 6.46
N TYR A 78 -15.55 3.06 6.55
CA TYR A 78 -14.97 2.58 7.81
C TYR A 78 -13.67 3.32 8.15
N GLU A 79 -13.58 3.86 9.36
CA GLU A 79 -12.35 4.42 9.95
C GLU A 79 -11.51 3.33 10.64
N ASP A 80 -10.19 3.47 10.50
CA ASP A 80 -9.05 2.67 10.97
C ASP A 80 -9.05 2.31 12.47
N GLU A 81 -8.67 1.07 12.81
CA GLU A 81 -7.92 0.78 14.06
C GLU A 81 -6.81 -0.26 13.82
N SER A 82 -5.60 0.13 14.19
CA SER A 82 -4.31 -0.55 14.05
C SER A 82 -4.11 -1.72 15.03
N PHE A 83 -3.45 -2.80 14.59
CA PHE A 83 -2.93 -3.87 15.44
C PHE A 83 -1.41 -4.01 15.26
N ASP A 84 -0.67 -3.85 16.37
CA ASP A 84 0.80 -3.91 16.44
C ASP A 84 1.34 -5.31 16.79
N ASP A 85 2.51 -5.59 16.21
CA ASP A 85 3.68 -6.42 16.60
C ASP A 85 3.52 -7.83 17.20
N LEU A 86 4.01 -8.85 16.46
CA LEU A 86 4.70 -10.04 17.00
C LEU A 86 5.79 -10.57 16.03
N GLU A 87 6.90 -11.06 16.60
CA GLU A 87 8.20 -11.36 15.99
C GLU A 87 8.32 -12.67 15.17
N ASP A 88 9.33 -12.69 14.29
CA ASP A 88 9.76 -13.71 13.31
C ASP A 88 10.14 -15.09 13.89
N GLU A 89 9.79 -16.17 13.17
CA GLU A 89 10.71 -17.30 12.93
C GLU A 89 10.57 -17.88 11.50
N SER A 90 11.71 -18.14 10.88
CA SER A 90 11.90 -18.56 9.47
C SER A 90 11.62 -20.04 9.22
N SER A 91 11.00 -20.40 8.09
CA SER A 91 11.27 -21.70 7.45
C SER A 91 10.98 -21.73 5.95
N SER A 92 11.92 -22.34 5.23
CA SER A 92 11.93 -22.64 3.81
C SER A 92 11.06 -23.86 3.46
N ALA A 93 10.25 -23.79 2.41
CA ALA A 93 9.74 -25.00 1.75
C ALA A 93 9.51 -24.81 0.24
N SER A 94 9.78 -25.88 -0.49
CA SER A 94 9.68 -26.06 -1.95
C SER A 94 8.28 -26.50 -2.39
N PRO A 95 7.87 -26.20 -3.65
CA PRO A 95 6.53 -26.54 -4.15
C PRO A 95 6.51 -27.95 -4.77
N ASN A 96 5.57 -28.80 -4.32
CA ASN A 96 4.71 -29.65 -5.15
C ASN A 96 4.09 -30.82 -4.36
N GLU A 97 2.88 -31.18 -4.80
CA GLU A 97 2.09 -32.39 -4.50
C GLU A 97 1.08 -32.31 -3.34
N TYR A 98 -0.19 -32.18 -3.73
CA TYR A 98 -1.38 -32.44 -2.92
C TYR A 98 -1.45 -33.93 -2.57
N GLU A 99 -1.18 -34.31 -1.32
CA GLU A 99 -1.57 -35.62 -0.79
C GLU A 99 -2.86 -35.51 0.04
N THR A 100 -3.96 -36.00 -0.51
CA THR A 100 -5.22 -36.27 0.20
C THR A 100 -5.02 -37.27 1.34
N LYS A 101 -5.08 -36.81 2.60
CA LYS A 101 -5.16 -37.72 3.76
C LYS A 101 -6.58 -38.30 3.91
N ALA A 102 -6.70 -39.56 3.52
CA ALA A 102 -7.58 -40.65 3.99
C ALA A 102 -8.99 -40.33 4.58
N LYS A 103 -10.02 -40.76 3.83
CA LYS A 103 -11.37 -41.18 4.29
C LYS A 103 -12.16 -40.20 5.17
N ILE A 104 -12.38 -38.99 4.66
CA ILE A 104 -13.33 -38.02 5.21
C ILE A 104 -14.52 -37.97 4.24
N GLN A 105 -15.76 -38.07 4.73
CA GLN A 105 -16.96 -37.88 3.91
C GLN A 105 -17.71 -36.60 4.36
N PRO A 106 -18.11 -35.73 3.43
CA PRO A 106 -18.78 -34.47 3.75
C PRO A 106 -20.14 -34.69 4.41
N HIS A 107 -20.63 -33.69 5.15
CA HIS A 107 -21.99 -33.74 5.68
C HIS A 107 -22.97 -33.81 4.50
N PRO A 108 -23.92 -34.76 4.47
CA PRO A 108 -24.74 -35.06 3.28
C PRO A 108 -25.65 -33.90 2.82
N ASN A 109 -25.85 -32.88 3.67
CA ASN A 109 -26.63 -31.68 3.36
C ASN A 109 -25.77 -30.41 3.17
N ASN A 110 -24.44 -30.54 3.13
CA ASN A 110 -23.55 -29.41 3.00
C ASN A 110 -22.72 -29.49 1.71
N PRO A 111 -23.02 -28.62 0.72
CA PRO A 111 -22.30 -28.63 -0.54
C PRO A 111 -20.98 -27.85 -0.48
N LEU A 112 -20.54 -27.31 0.65
CA LEU A 112 -19.39 -26.38 0.72
C LEU A 112 -18.15 -27.00 1.40
N GLU A 113 -17.04 -27.01 0.66
CA GLU A 113 -15.72 -27.46 1.09
C GLU A 113 -14.74 -26.29 1.06
N ILE A 114 -13.99 -26.05 2.14
CA ILE A 114 -12.90 -25.05 2.11
C ILE A 114 -11.68 -25.75 1.51
N VAL A 115 -11.20 -25.24 0.38
CA VAL A 115 -10.08 -25.86 -0.35
C VAL A 115 -8.75 -25.14 -0.15
N GLY A 116 -8.76 -23.98 0.53
CA GLY A 116 -7.54 -23.25 0.86
C GLY A 116 -7.79 -21.88 1.48
N THR A 117 -6.75 -21.28 2.03
CA THR A 117 -6.72 -19.87 2.46
C THR A 117 -6.18 -19.00 1.32
N ILE A 118 -6.75 -17.81 1.17
CA ILE A 118 -6.30 -16.83 0.19
C ILE A 118 -5.09 -16.08 0.76
N HIS A 119 -3.97 -16.15 0.07
CA HIS A 119 -2.71 -15.55 0.49
C HIS A 119 -2.17 -14.54 -0.52
N ILE A 120 -1.59 -13.44 -0.02
CA ILE A 120 -0.76 -12.50 -0.79
C ILE A 120 0.71 -12.72 -0.40
N PRO A 121 1.54 -13.29 -1.29
CA PRO A 121 2.99 -13.34 -1.16
C PRO A 121 3.65 -12.02 -0.77
N GLY A 122 4.56 -12.08 0.21
CA GLY A 122 5.29 -10.91 0.73
C GLY A 122 4.64 -10.24 1.95
N TYR A 123 3.43 -10.64 2.32
CA TYR A 123 2.80 -10.24 3.57
C TYR A 123 3.13 -11.26 4.67
N ARG A 124 3.86 -10.81 5.71
CA ARG A 124 4.41 -11.70 6.76
C ARG A 124 3.55 -11.79 8.02
N ASN A 125 2.59 -10.90 8.22
CA ASN A 125 1.75 -10.90 9.42
C ASN A 125 0.59 -11.89 9.26
N LEU A 126 0.66 -12.91 10.10
CA LEU A 126 -0.01 -14.19 10.01
C LEU A 126 -1.02 -14.33 11.14
N LEU A 127 -2.29 -13.99 10.88
CA LEU A 127 -3.44 -14.53 11.62
C LEU A 127 -4.70 -14.74 10.76
N GLY A 128 -4.65 -14.48 9.45
CA GLY A 128 -5.81 -14.70 8.58
C GLY A 128 -5.40 -14.66 7.12
N GLY A 129 -5.61 -15.76 6.40
CA GLY A 129 -5.84 -15.63 4.97
C GLY A 129 -6.94 -14.59 4.77
N MET A 130 -6.82 -13.77 3.74
CA MET A 130 -7.77 -12.68 3.45
C MET A 130 -9.20 -13.19 3.27
N GLY A 131 -9.28 -14.47 2.96
CA GLY A 131 -10.36 -15.32 3.36
C GLY A 131 -10.05 -16.72 2.87
N PHE A 132 -11.01 -17.36 2.23
CA PHE A 132 -10.89 -18.77 1.86
C PHE A 132 -11.42 -19.02 0.46
N TYR A 133 -10.77 -19.94 -0.24
CA TYR A 133 -11.38 -20.57 -1.41
C TYR A 133 -12.34 -21.65 -0.92
N VAL A 134 -13.59 -21.53 -1.35
CA VAL A 134 -14.66 -22.46 -1.04
C VAL A 134 -15.14 -23.09 -2.33
N LYS A 135 -15.12 -24.42 -2.38
CA LYS A 135 -15.64 -25.23 -3.45
C LYS A 135 -17.08 -25.63 -3.15
N ASN A 136 -17.96 -25.46 -4.12
CA ASN A 136 -19.28 -26.05 -4.10
C ASN A 136 -19.22 -27.45 -4.74
N ILE A 137 -19.42 -28.51 -3.96
CA ILE A 137 -19.32 -29.91 -4.35
C ILE A 137 -20.39 -30.30 -5.39
N GLU A 138 -21.55 -29.66 -5.39
CA GLU A 138 -22.62 -29.97 -6.34
C GLU A 138 -22.33 -29.41 -7.74
N THR A 139 -21.73 -28.22 -7.79
CA THR A 139 -21.44 -27.49 -9.04
C THR A 139 -19.98 -27.63 -9.49
N GLU A 140 -19.11 -28.13 -8.62
CA GLU A 140 -17.65 -28.14 -8.75
C GLU A 140 -17.00 -26.74 -8.85
N GLU A 141 -17.77 -25.65 -8.66
CA GLU A 141 -17.26 -24.27 -8.71
C GLU A 141 -16.42 -23.93 -7.48
N ILE A 142 -15.27 -23.28 -7.69
CA ILE A 142 -14.45 -22.71 -6.62
C ILE A 142 -14.59 -21.19 -6.67
N LYS A 143 -14.86 -20.58 -5.52
CA LYS A 143 -14.93 -19.12 -5.38
C LYS A 143 -14.19 -18.67 -4.13
N GLY A 144 -13.51 -17.53 -4.21
CA GLY A 144 -12.85 -16.92 -3.07
C GLY A 144 -13.78 -15.97 -2.33
N TYR A 145 -13.85 -16.17 -1.02
CA TYR A 145 -14.67 -15.41 -0.08
C TYR A 145 -13.77 -14.72 0.94
N SER A 146 -14.22 -13.59 1.45
CA SER A 146 -13.59 -12.88 2.57
C SER A 146 -13.66 -13.73 3.85
N PHE A 147 -12.82 -13.44 4.84
CA PHE A 147 -12.87 -14.16 6.12
C PHE A 147 -14.27 -14.11 6.75
N GLY A 148 -14.91 -12.94 6.73
CA GLY A 148 -16.25 -12.75 7.27
C GLY A 148 -17.33 -13.52 6.50
N GLU A 149 -17.22 -13.59 5.18
CA GLU A 149 -18.13 -14.36 4.34
C GLU A 149 -18.00 -15.86 4.59
N THR A 150 -16.77 -16.37 4.67
CA THR A 150 -16.53 -17.77 4.99
C THR A 150 -17.00 -18.13 6.39
N SER A 151 -16.77 -17.26 7.39
CA SER A 151 -17.30 -17.46 8.74
C SER A 151 -18.83 -17.59 8.74
N TRP A 152 -19.52 -16.76 7.96
CA TRP A 152 -20.97 -16.86 7.79
C TRP A 152 -21.40 -18.16 7.08
N LEU A 153 -20.70 -18.55 6.00
CA LEU A 153 -20.99 -19.79 5.26
C LEU A 153 -20.84 -21.01 6.16
N ILE A 154 -19.75 -21.09 6.93
CA ILE A 154 -19.50 -22.12 7.93
C ILE A 154 -20.64 -22.19 8.95
N GLN A 155 -21.03 -21.04 9.52
CA GLN A 155 -22.09 -21.03 10.54
C GLN A 155 -23.46 -21.43 9.99
N LYS A 156 -23.75 -21.10 8.73
CA LYS A 156 -25.08 -21.29 8.13
C LYS A 156 -25.26 -22.69 7.54
N TYR A 157 -24.24 -23.21 6.87
CA TYR A 157 -24.33 -24.44 6.09
C TYR A 157 -23.43 -25.56 6.65
N GLY A 158 -22.56 -25.23 7.61
CA GLY A 158 -21.32 -25.95 7.84
C GLY A 158 -20.34 -25.62 6.71
N ALA A 159 -19.04 -25.69 6.94
CA ALA A 159 -18.11 -26.00 5.85
C ALA A 159 -17.33 -27.23 6.30
N THR A 160 -16.94 -28.10 5.38
CA THR A 160 -16.13 -29.26 5.76
C THR A 160 -14.67 -28.87 5.75
N ASN A 161 -14.01 -28.95 6.91
CA ASN A 161 -12.56 -29.08 7.03
C ASN A 161 -12.22 -29.92 8.28
N ALA A 162 -12.06 -31.23 8.04
CA ALA A 162 -11.51 -32.28 8.92
C ALA A 162 -12.33 -32.80 10.12
N TYR A 163 -12.15 -34.11 10.37
CA TYR A 163 -12.38 -34.83 11.62
C TYR A 163 -11.00 -35.30 12.10
N ALA A 164 -10.69 -35.18 13.40
CA ALA A 164 -9.50 -35.76 14.02
C ALA A 164 -9.93 -36.67 15.19
N TYR A 165 -9.36 -37.88 15.23
CA TYR A 165 -9.59 -38.87 16.30
C TYR A 165 -11.06 -39.19 16.64
N GLY A 166 -11.96 -39.13 15.65
CA GLY A 166 -13.37 -39.50 15.82
C GLY A 166 -14.27 -38.41 16.40
N ASN A 167 -13.77 -37.17 16.57
CA ASN A 167 -14.56 -36.01 16.96
C ASN A 167 -14.77 -35.05 15.79
N LEU A 168 -15.97 -34.46 15.71
CA LEU A 168 -16.27 -33.34 14.81
C LEU A 168 -15.33 -32.20 15.21
N ILE A 169 -14.42 -31.81 14.33
CA ILE A 169 -13.62 -30.61 14.55
C ILE A 169 -14.58 -29.44 14.33
N ASP A 170 -14.83 -28.67 15.39
CA ASP A 170 -15.56 -27.42 15.26
C ASP A 170 -14.71 -26.51 14.37
N THR A 171 -15.18 -26.29 13.14
CA THR A 171 -14.46 -25.61 12.05
C THR A 171 -14.11 -24.15 12.33
N ILE A 172 -14.36 -23.65 13.55
CA ILE A 172 -13.99 -22.33 14.01
C ILE A 172 -12.74 -22.38 14.91
N ASP A 173 -12.60 -23.41 15.76
CA ASP A 173 -11.55 -23.45 16.80
C ASP A 173 -10.30 -24.24 16.36
N GLU A 174 -10.38 -25.06 15.30
CA GLU A 174 -9.22 -25.69 14.65
C GLU A 174 -9.32 -25.61 13.11
N LEU A 175 -9.61 -24.43 12.56
CA LEU A 175 -9.19 -24.16 11.17
C LEU A 175 -7.73 -24.62 11.04
N PRO A 176 -7.38 -25.49 10.07
CA PRO A 176 -6.04 -26.09 9.97
C PRO A 176 -5.06 -24.95 10.15
N SER A 177 -4.15 -25.08 11.12
CA SER A 177 -3.39 -23.96 11.68
C SER A 177 -3.08 -22.97 10.57
N LEU A 178 -3.47 -21.71 10.73
CA LEU A 178 -3.26 -20.65 9.73
C LEU A 178 -1.77 -20.55 9.31
N ASP A 179 -0.89 -21.18 10.07
CA ASP A 179 0.53 -21.40 9.83
C ASP A 179 0.91 -22.56 8.87
N SER A 180 0.00 -23.47 8.53
CA SER A 180 0.34 -24.59 7.65
C SER A 180 0.52 -24.09 6.21
N GLN A 181 1.77 -24.10 5.72
CA GLN A 181 2.10 -23.70 4.34
C GLN A 181 1.33 -24.52 3.27
N HIS A 182 0.80 -25.68 3.65
CA HIS A 182 0.08 -26.61 2.79
C HIS A 182 -1.32 -26.12 2.37
N TRP A 183 -1.89 -25.13 3.07
CA TRP A 183 -3.25 -24.62 2.79
C TRP A 183 -3.26 -23.24 2.14
N LYS A 184 -2.10 -22.67 1.83
CA LYS A 184 -1.99 -21.32 1.26
C LYS A 184 -2.11 -21.41 -0.26
N VAL A 185 -3.19 -20.86 -0.79
CA VAL A 185 -3.39 -20.69 -2.24
C VAL A 185 -3.22 -19.22 -2.56
N ALA A 186 -2.31 -18.93 -3.50
CA ALA A 186 -2.08 -17.56 -3.92
C ALA A 186 -3.37 -16.98 -4.53
N ALA A 187 -3.67 -15.72 -4.20
CA ALA A 187 -4.79 -15.00 -4.83
C ALA A 187 -4.63 -14.96 -6.36
N TYR A 188 -3.39 -14.81 -6.81
CA TYR A 188 -3.02 -14.75 -8.22
C TYR A 188 -1.96 -15.79 -8.54
N THR A 189 -1.96 -16.25 -9.79
CA THR A 189 -0.88 -17.00 -10.39
C THR A 189 0.37 -16.11 -10.58
N ASP A 190 1.50 -16.72 -10.91
CA ASP A 190 2.72 -15.98 -11.28
C ASP A 190 2.52 -15.12 -12.54
N THR A 191 1.52 -15.45 -13.38
CA THR A 191 1.13 -14.67 -14.56
C THR A 191 0.14 -13.53 -14.24
N GLY A 192 -0.28 -13.40 -12.98
CA GLY A 192 -1.18 -12.33 -12.53
C GLY A 192 -2.66 -12.61 -12.72
N GLU A 193 -3.04 -13.84 -13.06
CA GLU A 193 -4.45 -14.25 -13.19
C GLU A 193 -5.01 -14.68 -11.84
N LEU A 194 -6.27 -14.36 -11.55
CA LEU A 194 -6.94 -14.83 -10.34
C LEU A 194 -7.02 -16.36 -10.36
N PHE A 195 -6.69 -16.99 -9.24
CA PHE A 195 -6.83 -18.45 -9.10
C PHE A 195 -8.29 -18.90 -9.24
N ALA A 196 -9.21 -18.15 -8.63
CA ALA A 196 -10.65 -18.34 -8.77
C ALA A 196 -11.38 -16.99 -8.64
N PRO A 197 -12.63 -16.87 -9.15
CA PRO A 197 -13.42 -15.65 -8.97
C PRO A 197 -13.54 -15.28 -7.49
N LEU A 198 -13.44 -13.99 -7.19
CA LEU A 198 -13.57 -13.45 -5.84
C LEU A 198 -14.91 -12.72 -5.70
N THR A 199 -15.52 -12.77 -4.53
CA THR A 199 -16.60 -11.84 -4.16
C THR A 199 -16.06 -10.40 -4.11
N ASP A 200 -16.92 -9.40 -4.23
CA ASP A 200 -16.48 -8.00 -4.18
C ASP A 200 -15.91 -7.62 -2.81
N ARG A 201 -16.42 -8.23 -1.74
CA ARG A 201 -15.84 -8.07 -0.40
C ARG A 201 -14.45 -8.69 -0.31
N ALA A 202 -14.26 -9.90 -0.84
CA ALA A 202 -12.94 -10.52 -0.90
C ALA A 202 -11.95 -9.66 -1.71
N LYS A 203 -12.38 -9.06 -2.82
CA LYS A 203 -11.54 -8.13 -3.61
C LYS A 203 -11.17 -6.87 -2.82
N LEU A 204 -12.11 -6.30 -2.06
CA LEU A 204 -11.84 -5.12 -1.24
C LEU A 204 -10.83 -5.42 -0.13
N GLU A 205 -11.06 -6.51 0.60
CA GLU A 205 -10.11 -6.96 1.63
C GLU A 205 -8.75 -7.23 0.99
N LEU A 206 -8.71 -7.95 -0.16
CA LEU A 206 -7.50 -8.22 -0.97
C LEU A 206 -6.71 -6.94 -1.32
N LYS A 207 -7.41 -5.86 -1.68
CA LYS A 207 -6.80 -4.57 -1.99
C LYS A 207 -6.01 -4.00 -0.80
N GLU A 208 -6.57 -4.06 0.41
CA GLU A 208 -5.86 -3.60 1.62
C GLU A 208 -4.65 -4.49 1.95
N GLY A 209 -4.78 -5.81 1.79
CA GLY A 209 -3.63 -6.71 1.96
C GLY A 209 -2.49 -6.42 0.98
N PHE A 210 -2.81 -6.03 -0.27
CA PHE A 210 -1.81 -5.60 -1.23
C PHE A 210 -1.07 -4.35 -0.79
N LYS A 211 -1.79 -3.35 -0.26
CA LYS A 211 -1.18 -2.13 0.27
C LYS A 211 -0.18 -2.45 1.37
N TYR A 212 -0.52 -3.33 2.32
CA TYR A 212 0.45 -3.77 3.34
C TYR A 212 1.62 -4.58 2.76
N ALA A 213 1.38 -5.43 1.77
CA ALA A 213 2.45 -6.17 1.09
C ALA A 213 3.42 -5.21 0.38
N VAL A 214 2.92 -4.16 -0.26
CA VAL A 214 3.72 -3.08 -0.86
C VAL A 214 4.55 -2.37 0.21
N GLU A 215 3.96 -2.02 1.35
CA GLU A 215 4.71 -1.39 2.45
C GLU A 215 5.81 -2.30 3.00
N SER A 216 5.51 -3.59 3.17
CA SER A 216 6.46 -4.63 3.57
C SER A 216 7.63 -4.73 2.58
N LYS A 217 7.33 -4.81 1.28
CA LYS A 217 8.33 -4.84 0.21
C LYS A 217 9.15 -3.57 0.13
N THR A 218 8.53 -2.41 0.37
CA THR A 218 9.23 -1.13 0.44
C THR A 218 10.25 -1.11 1.59
N ARG A 219 9.89 -1.64 2.77
CA ARG A 219 10.81 -1.78 3.90
C ARG A 219 11.96 -2.75 3.59
N GLU A 220 11.66 -3.89 2.96
CA GLU A 220 12.65 -4.87 2.52
C GLU A 220 13.65 -4.23 1.55
N TYR A 221 13.14 -3.53 0.53
CA TYR A 221 13.93 -2.80 -0.46
C TYR A 221 14.83 -1.73 0.20
N ALA A 222 14.27 -0.91 1.09
CA ALA A 222 15.02 0.10 1.83
C ALA A 222 16.14 -0.51 2.69
N SER A 223 15.87 -1.65 3.34
CA SER A 223 16.87 -2.38 4.14
C SER A 223 18.05 -2.87 3.30
N GLN A 224 17.80 -3.40 2.09
CA GLN A 224 18.86 -3.86 1.19
C GLN A 224 19.76 -2.70 0.74
N PHE A 225 19.17 -1.54 0.40
CA PHE A 225 19.93 -0.34 0.07
C PHE A 225 20.75 0.21 1.24
N SER A 226 20.23 0.11 2.47
CA SER A 226 20.96 0.52 3.67
C SER A 226 22.13 -0.43 4.00
N LYS A 227 22.05 -1.72 3.68
CA LYS A 227 23.14 -2.68 3.91
C LYS A 227 24.28 -2.51 2.90
N ASN A 228 23.96 -2.16 1.65
CA ASN A 228 24.96 -1.96 0.60
C ASN A 228 25.69 -0.61 0.70
N ASN A 229 25.04 0.41 1.27
CA ASN A 229 25.69 1.65 1.65
C ASN A 229 26.09 1.55 3.13
N ASN A 230 27.21 0.87 3.41
CA ASN A 230 27.90 0.99 4.70
C ASN A 230 27.85 2.47 5.11
N TYR A 231 27.25 2.74 6.27
CA TYR A 231 27.21 4.04 6.91
C TYR A 231 28.65 4.55 7.02
N ARG A 232 29.15 5.20 5.98
CA ARG A 232 30.35 6.01 6.10
C ARG A 232 29.98 7.07 7.13
N GLU A 233 30.81 7.22 8.15
CA GLU A 233 30.72 8.36 9.05
C GLU A 233 30.54 9.59 8.17
N LEU A 234 29.38 10.25 8.31
CA LEU A 234 29.13 11.51 7.63
C LEU A 234 30.27 12.44 8.06
N ASP A 235 30.81 13.21 7.11
CA ASP A 235 31.85 14.19 7.43
C ASP A 235 31.29 15.15 8.48
N SER A 236 31.81 15.06 9.71
CA SER A 236 31.30 15.80 10.86
C SER A 236 31.38 17.31 10.65
N ASN A 237 32.41 17.80 9.95
CA ASN A 237 32.53 19.22 9.66
C ASN A 237 31.45 19.67 8.67
N ALA A 238 31.23 18.89 7.61
CA ALA A 238 30.17 19.17 6.63
C ALA A 238 28.79 19.10 7.27
N LEU A 239 28.57 18.15 8.20
CA LEU A 239 27.33 18.02 8.95
C LEU A 239 27.06 19.25 9.83
N GLU A 240 28.05 19.68 10.62
CA GLU A 240 27.95 20.88 11.47
C GLU A 240 27.70 22.14 10.63
N GLU A 241 28.36 22.28 9.48
CA GLU A 241 28.14 23.42 8.59
C GLU A 241 26.72 23.44 7.99
N VAL A 242 26.20 22.27 7.60
CA VAL A 242 24.81 22.13 7.14
C VAL A 242 23.82 22.48 8.24
N ILE A 243 24.00 21.96 9.46
CA ILE A 243 23.13 22.26 10.61
C ILE A 243 23.14 23.76 10.91
N SER A 244 24.34 24.37 10.96
CA SER A 244 24.52 25.80 11.19
C SER A 244 23.84 26.67 10.11
N ALA A 245 23.99 26.29 8.83
CA ALA A 245 23.32 26.97 7.73
C ALA A 245 21.80 26.87 7.82
N ILE A 246 21.24 25.70 8.16
CA ILE A 246 19.79 25.52 8.35
C ILE A 246 19.29 26.33 9.56
N ASN A 247 20.02 26.32 10.67
CA ASN A 247 19.65 27.04 11.89
C ASN A 247 19.64 28.56 11.69
N THR A 248 20.56 29.10 10.90
CA THR A 248 20.64 30.54 10.61
C THR A 248 19.67 31.01 9.52
N ALA A 249 19.36 30.16 8.55
CA ALA A 249 18.44 30.46 7.46
C ALA A 249 16.99 30.60 7.94
N LYS A 250 16.21 31.46 7.27
CA LYS A 250 14.77 31.63 7.47
C LYS A 250 13.96 31.21 6.25
N ASN A 251 14.42 31.52 5.04
CA ASN A 251 13.73 31.25 3.78
C ASN A 251 14.49 30.19 2.97
N ILE A 252 14.18 28.93 3.24
CA ILE A 252 14.89 27.79 2.69
C ILE A 252 14.13 27.25 1.48
N VAL A 253 14.80 27.20 0.33
CA VAL A 253 14.28 26.51 -0.86
C VAL A 253 14.92 25.14 -0.98
N ILE A 254 14.11 24.11 -1.17
CA ILE A 254 14.55 22.74 -1.35
C ILE A 254 14.31 22.34 -2.81
N LEU A 255 15.38 22.02 -3.54
CA LEU A 255 15.28 21.48 -4.90
C LEU A 255 15.46 19.96 -4.85
N THR A 256 14.43 19.18 -5.19
CA THR A 256 14.51 17.72 -5.13
C THR A 256 14.34 17.02 -6.48
N GLY A 257 14.93 15.83 -6.60
CA GLY A 257 14.70 14.89 -7.69
C GLY A 257 14.56 13.46 -7.20
N ALA A 258 14.59 12.49 -8.12
CA ALA A 258 14.15 11.12 -7.84
C ALA A 258 14.96 10.40 -6.76
N GLY A 259 16.22 10.80 -6.53
CA GLY A 259 17.09 10.23 -5.51
C GLY A 259 16.49 10.31 -4.10
N ILE A 260 15.64 11.30 -3.81
CA ILE A 260 14.96 11.42 -2.51
C ILE A 260 13.91 10.33 -2.28
N SER A 261 13.33 9.77 -3.34
CA SER A 261 12.23 8.79 -3.29
C SER A 261 12.71 7.34 -3.37
N THR A 262 14.03 7.12 -3.52
CA THR A 262 14.64 5.77 -3.57
C THR A 262 14.33 4.92 -2.35
N MET A 263 14.39 5.50 -1.14
CA MET A 263 14.03 4.80 0.11
C MET A 263 12.53 4.64 0.33
N SER A 264 11.71 5.17 -0.57
CA SER A 264 10.28 4.89 -0.67
C SER A 264 9.96 3.81 -1.71
N GLY A 265 10.98 3.13 -2.27
CA GLY A 265 10.79 2.06 -3.24
C GLY A 265 10.65 2.51 -4.70
N ILE A 266 10.77 3.82 -4.96
CA ILE A 266 10.74 4.38 -6.32
C ILE A 266 12.19 4.48 -6.82
N PRO A 267 12.62 3.67 -7.81
CA PRO A 267 13.98 3.75 -8.33
C PRO A 267 14.22 5.12 -8.98
N ASP A 268 15.43 5.64 -8.86
CA ASP A 268 15.81 6.85 -9.61
C ASP A 268 16.05 6.54 -11.09
N TYR A 269 16.17 7.60 -11.89
CA TYR A 269 16.27 7.50 -13.34
C TYR A 269 17.61 6.93 -13.87
N ARG A 270 18.69 6.93 -13.08
CA ARG A 270 20.06 6.78 -13.63
C ARG A 270 20.97 5.82 -12.88
N SER A 271 20.79 5.66 -11.58
CA SER A 271 21.68 4.86 -10.73
C SER A 271 21.29 3.39 -10.67
N THR A 272 20.06 3.03 -11.08
CA THR A 272 19.62 1.65 -11.07
C THR A 272 19.81 1.00 -12.45
N VAL A 273 20.51 -0.14 -12.49
CA VAL A 273 20.52 -1.09 -13.63
C VAL A 273 19.09 -1.60 -13.93
N GLU A 274 18.20 -1.40 -12.97
CA GLU A 274 16.76 -1.66 -13.01
C GLU A 274 15.93 -0.52 -13.60
N SER A 275 16.50 0.68 -13.80
CA SER A 275 15.77 1.77 -14.45
C SER A 275 15.38 1.35 -15.87
N MET A 276 14.07 1.43 -16.17
CA MET A 276 13.54 1.18 -17.51
C MET A 276 14.27 2.03 -18.56
N TRP A 277 14.70 3.23 -18.17
CA TRP A 277 15.49 4.17 -18.97
C TRP A 277 16.80 3.56 -19.50
N SER A 278 17.46 2.70 -18.73
CA SER A 278 18.69 2.02 -19.14
C SER A 278 18.42 0.75 -19.92
N ARG A 279 17.27 0.08 -19.68
CA ARG A 279 16.92 -1.21 -20.28
C ARG A 279 16.21 -1.09 -21.63
N GLN A 280 15.40 -0.05 -21.81
CA GLN A 280 14.50 0.13 -22.95
C GLN A 280 14.39 1.62 -23.33
N PRO A 281 15.47 2.25 -23.83
CA PRO A 281 15.47 3.66 -24.15
C PRO A 281 14.43 4.04 -25.22
N GLU A 282 14.10 3.13 -26.13
CA GLU A 282 13.06 3.29 -27.15
C GLU A 282 11.63 3.52 -26.60
N TYR A 283 11.33 3.08 -25.37
CA TYR A 283 10.02 3.31 -24.74
C TYR A 283 9.83 4.79 -24.39
N ILE A 284 10.93 5.49 -24.11
CA ILE A 284 10.92 6.90 -23.71
C ILE A 284 10.50 7.79 -24.87
N ASP A 285 11.01 7.52 -26.07
CA ASP A 285 10.69 8.31 -27.26
C ASP A 285 9.18 8.27 -27.57
N LYS A 286 8.51 7.20 -27.12
CA LYS A 286 7.05 7.01 -27.22
C LYS A 286 6.26 7.64 -26.08
N LEU A 287 6.92 8.19 -25.07
CA LEU A 287 6.32 8.97 -24.00
C LEU A 287 6.57 10.46 -24.27
N SER A 288 5.87 11.00 -25.27
CA SER A 288 5.98 12.39 -25.71
C SER A 288 4.61 12.96 -26.10
N GLU A 289 4.48 14.29 -26.09
CA GLU A 289 3.27 14.97 -26.57
C GLU A 289 2.91 14.57 -28.00
N ASN A 290 3.91 14.45 -28.89
CA ASN A 290 3.69 14.02 -30.26
C ASN A 290 3.08 12.61 -30.32
N THR A 291 3.63 11.65 -29.56
CA THR A 291 3.09 10.29 -29.54
C THR A 291 1.69 10.26 -28.98
N PHE A 292 1.39 11.03 -27.92
CA PHE A 292 0.03 11.12 -27.38
C PHE A 292 -0.98 11.66 -28.41
N ASN A 293 -0.59 12.66 -29.21
CA ASN A 293 -1.46 13.26 -30.21
C ASN A 293 -1.64 12.37 -31.46
N GLU A 294 -0.62 11.61 -31.85
CA GLU A 294 -0.65 10.75 -33.04
C GLU A 294 -1.23 9.36 -32.76
N ASP A 295 -0.84 8.74 -31.64
CA ASP A 295 -1.24 7.40 -31.23
C ASP A 295 -1.37 7.31 -29.69
N PRO A 296 -2.48 7.82 -29.13
CA PRO A 296 -2.71 7.83 -27.68
C PRO A 296 -2.81 6.42 -27.09
N VAL A 297 -3.22 5.42 -27.87
CA VAL A 297 -3.30 4.02 -27.41
C VAL A 297 -1.89 3.48 -27.18
N LEU A 298 -0.97 3.72 -28.11
CA LEU A 298 0.43 3.36 -27.95
C LEU A 298 1.07 4.09 -26.76
N PHE A 299 0.80 5.38 -26.62
CA PHE A 299 1.28 6.16 -25.48
C PHE A 299 0.84 5.53 -24.15
N TRP A 300 -0.46 5.23 -23.99
CA TRP A 300 -0.99 4.68 -22.74
C TRP A 300 -0.46 3.29 -22.44
N LYS A 301 -0.26 2.45 -23.46
CA LYS A 301 0.41 1.16 -23.31
C LYS A 301 1.81 1.32 -22.73
N HIS A 302 2.65 2.17 -23.33
CA HIS A 302 4.01 2.40 -22.85
C HIS A 302 4.04 3.07 -21.47
N PHE A 303 3.08 3.94 -21.16
CA PHE A 303 2.96 4.56 -19.86
C PHE A 303 2.60 3.54 -18.77
N TYR A 304 1.69 2.61 -19.06
CA TYR A 304 1.34 1.52 -18.17
C TYR A 304 2.53 0.56 -17.93
N ASP A 305 3.27 0.22 -18.98
CA ASP A 305 4.50 -0.59 -18.89
C ASP A 305 5.59 0.12 -18.07
N LEU A 306 5.72 1.44 -18.21
CA LEU A 306 6.60 2.26 -17.37
C LEU A 306 6.22 2.15 -15.90
N LEU A 307 4.95 2.33 -15.55
CA LEU A 307 4.50 2.24 -14.16
C LEU A 307 4.78 0.86 -13.57
N LYS A 308 4.43 -0.23 -14.28
CA LYS A 308 4.72 -1.61 -13.86
C LYS A 308 6.21 -1.85 -13.65
N THR A 309 7.05 -1.38 -14.58
CA THR A 309 8.50 -1.59 -14.51
C THR A 309 9.15 -0.79 -13.39
N THR A 310 8.76 0.48 -13.24
CA THR A 310 9.28 1.36 -12.19
C THR A 310 8.89 0.87 -10.79
N LEU A 311 7.67 0.37 -10.61
CA LEU A 311 7.18 -0.08 -9.31
C LEU A 311 7.44 -1.57 -9.04
N HIS A 312 8.01 -2.30 -10.00
CA HIS A 312 8.37 -3.71 -9.86
C HIS A 312 9.10 -4.06 -8.54
N PRO A 313 10.06 -3.26 -8.02
CA PRO A 313 10.76 -3.60 -6.78
C PRO A 313 9.86 -3.71 -5.54
N ILE A 314 8.70 -3.06 -5.55
CA ILE A 314 7.76 -3.01 -4.43
C ILE A 314 6.37 -3.58 -4.77
N MET A 315 6.15 -3.96 -6.03
CA MET A 315 4.96 -4.68 -6.46
C MET A 315 5.10 -6.17 -6.12
N PRO A 316 4.21 -6.76 -5.32
CA PRO A 316 4.26 -8.19 -5.04
C PRO A 316 4.05 -9.06 -6.30
N PHE A 317 3.29 -8.56 -7.29
CA PHE A 317 3.08 -9.21 -8.60
C PHE A 317 2.93 -8.21 -9.75
N GLN A 318 3.05 -8.69 -10.99
CA GLN A 318 2.96 -7.88 -12.22
C GLN A 318 1.53 -7.73 -12.80
N ASN A 319 0.52 -7.69 -11.94
CA ASN A 319 -0.89 -7.47 -12.34
C ASN A 319 -1.38 -6.05 -12.06
N HIS A 320 -2.59 -5.75 -12.51
CA HIS A 320 -3.21 -4.42 -12.41
C HIS A 320 -3.49 -4.01 -10.96
N GLU A 321 -4.02 -4.91 -10.14
CA GLU A 321 -4.39 -4.65 -8.74
C GLU A 321 -3.17 -4.34 -7.88
N SER A 322 -2.09 -5.13 -8.05
CA SER A 322 -0.79 -4.90 -7.40
C SER A 322 -0.19 -3.57 -7.80
N LEU A 323 -0.35 -3.15 -9.07
CA LEU A 323 0.09 -1.84 -9.53
C LEU A 323 -0.67 -0.71 -8.83
N LEU A 324 -2.00 -0.78 -8.80
CA LEU A 324 -2.83 0.24 -8.12
C LEU A 324 -2.48 0.33 -6.64
N ALA A 325 -2.37 -0.81 -5.96
CA ALA A 325 -1.96 -0.86 -4.56
C ALA A 325 -0.56 -0.31 -4.33
N ALA A 326 0.38 -0.54 -5.25
CA ALA A 326 1.71 0.07 -5.19
C ALA A 326 1.61 1.59 -5.27
N MET A 327 0.86 2.13 -6.24
CA MET A 327 0.68 3.57 -6.43
C MET A 327 0.04 4.26 -5.21
N GLU A 328 -0.87 3.58 -4.51
CA GLU A 328 -1.53 4.09 -3.30
C GLU A 328 -0.66 3.94 -2.03
N GLY A 329 -0.01 2.77 -1.89
CA GLY A 329 0.70 2.33 -0.69
C GLY A 329 2.07 2.97 -0.47
N ILE A 330 2.73 3.49 -1.52
CA ILE A 330 4.03 4.16 -1.38
C ILE A 330 3.93 5.30 -0.37
N SER A 331 4.81 5.27 0.63
CA SER A 331 4.80 6.22 1.75
C SER A 331 6.08 7.07 1.81
N PRO A 332 6.01 8.29 2.37
CA PRO A 332 7.18 9.16 2.47
C PRO A 332 8.21 8.61 3.44
N ASN A 333 9.48 8.64 3.03
CA ASN A 333 10.63 8.30 3.87
C ASN A 333 11.11 9.50 4.73
N ASP A 334 12.23 9.31 5.43
CA ASP A 334 12.78 10.30 6.37
C ASP A 334 13.15 11.63 5.71
N ALA A 335 13.57 11.66 4.44
CA ALA A 335 13.91 12.91 3.77
C ALA A 335 12.70 13.82 3.55
N HIS A 336 11.57 13.25 3.13
CA HIS A 336 10.32 14.00 2.97
C HIS A 336 9.80 14.54 4.32
N ARG A 337 9.94 13.72 5.37
CA ARG A 337 9.52 14.06 6.74
C ARG A 337 10.44 15.07 7.39
N PHE A 338 11.73 15.09 7.03
CA PHE A 338 12.69 16.05 7.54
C PHE A 338 12.34 17.49 7.13
N PHE A 339 11.96 17.73 5.87
CA PHE A 339 11.54 19.07 5.47
C PHE A 339 10.27 19.53 6.16
N ARG A 340 9.36 18.58 6.45
CA ARG A 340 8.19 18.86 7.28
C ARG A 340 8.58 19.23 8.72
N PHE A 341 9.57 18.54 9.28
CA PHE A 341 10.14 18.86 10.59
C PHE A 341 10.74 20.28 10.61
N LEU A 342 11.51 20.68 9.59
CA LEU A 342 12.04 22.03 9.49
C LEU A 342 10.92 23.09 9.44
N GLU A 343 9.87 22.85 8.65
CA GLU A 343 8.72 23.75 8.51
C GLU A 343 7.94 23.86 9.83
N LYS A 344 7.58 22.72 10.43
CA LYS A 344 6.63 22.64 11.52
C LYS A 344 7.29 22.85 12.88
N ASP A 345 8.39 22.15 13.14
CA ASP A 345 8.98 22.05 14.48
C ASP A 345 10.05 23.14 14.67
N LEU A 346 10.80 23.50 13.62
CA LEU A 346 11.78 24.59 13.67
C LEU A 346 11.28 25.93 13.10
N SER A 347 10.01 26.01 12.72
CA SER A 347 9.35 27.23 12.23
C SER A 347 10.08 27.92 11.05
N LYS A 348 10.71 27.12 10.18
CA LYS A 348 11.39 27.62 8.97
C LYS A 348 10.37 27.86 7.85
N ASN A 349 10.62 28.89 7.02
CA ASN A 349 9.85 29.06 5.79
C ASN A 349 10.45 28.16 4.71
N ILE A 350 9.80 27.02 4.46
CA ILE A 350 10.25 26.00 3.53
C ILE A 350 9.44 26.08 2.25
N SER A 351 10.12 26.25 1.11
CA SER A 351 9.55 26.08 -0.23
C SER A 351 10.19 24.89 -0.91
N ILE A 352 9.40 23.91 -1.33
CA ILE A 352 9.90 22.72 -2.05
C ILE A 352 9.61 22.86 -3.53
N ILE A 353 10.63 22.72 -4.37
CA ILE A 353 10.49 22.66 -5.83
C ILE A 353 11.03 21.29 -6.25
N THR A 354 10.16 20.45 -6.79
CA THR A 354 10.48 19.04 -7.05
C THR A 354 10.31 18.68 -8.52
N GLN A 355 11.26 17.92 -9.05
CA GLN A 355 11.14 17.23 -10.34
C GLN A 355 10.30 15.96 -10.24
N ASN A 356 10.00 15.51 -9.02
CA ASN A 356 9.28 14.27 -8.80
C ASN A 356 7.80 14.48 -9.02
N VAL A 357 7.16 13.44 -9.54
CA VAL A 357 5.72 13.41 -9.82
C VAL A 357 4.96 12.55 -8.80
N ASP A 358 5.66 12.00 -7.80
CA ASP A 358 5.16 10.98 -6.86
C ASP A 358 4.18 11.52 -5.79
N GLY A 359 4.22 12.83 -5.52
CA GLY A 359 3.40 13.48 -4.49
C GLY A 359 3.80 13.15 -3.05
N LEU A 360 4.99 12.60 -2.81
CA LEU A 360 5.41 12.18 -1.46
C LEU A 360 5.71 13.35 -0.52
N HIS A 361 6.09 14.52 -1.04
CA HIS A 361 6.17 15.74 -0.24
C HIS A 361 4.81 16.16 0.31
N ASN A 362 3.76 16.11 -0.52
CA ASN A 362 2.38 16.36 -0.12
C ASN A 362 1.93 15.32 0.93
N LYS A 363 2.19 14.02 0.69
CA LYS A 363 1.84 12.93 1.62
C LYS A 363 2.60 13.02 2.96
N ALA A 364 3.78 13.65 2.98
CA ALA A 364 4.52 13.95 4.22
C ALA A 364 3.99 15.19 4.98
N GLY A 365 3.04 15.93 4.40
CA GLY A 365 2.41 17.10 5.00
C GLY A 365 3.15 18.42 4.77
N ASN A 366 4.12 18.46 3.85
CA ASN A 366 4.73 19.72 3.41
C ASN A 366 3.69 20.58 2.68
N LYS A 367 3.72 21.90 2.85
CA LYS A 367 2.65 22.79 2.37
C LYS A 367 2.95 23.56 1.09
N ASP A 368 4.12 24.16 1.02
CA ASP A 368 4.50 25.03 -0.10
C ASP A 368 5.37 24.25 -1.11
N ILE A 369 4.70 23.62 -2.07
CA ILE A 369 5.31 22.69 -3.03
C ILE A 369 5.02 23.14 -4.46
N ILE A 370 6.06 23.20 -5.29
CA ILE A 370 5.97 23.31 -6.74
C ILE A 370 6.39 21.97 -7.35
N GLU A 371 5.43 21.23 -7.88
CA GLU A 371 5.65 20.02 -8.67
C GLU A 371 5.96 20.39 -10.11
N PHE A 372 7.25 20.65 -10.36
CA PHE A 372 7.76 21.23 -11.61
C PHE A 372 7.44 20.36 -12.84
N HIS A 373 7.30 19.05 -12.65
CA HIS A 373 6.95 18.08 -13.68
C HIS A 373 5.53 17.50 -13.55
N GLY A 374 4.67 18.11 -12.74
CA GLY A 374 3.29 17.66 -12.55
C GLY A 374 3.14 16.50 -11.55
N ARG A 375 2.03 15.75 -11.65
CA ARG A 375 1.59 14.74 -10.67
C ARG A 375 1.17 13.44 -11.36
N ILE A 376 1.77 12.33 -10.95
CA ILE A 376 1.49 10.99 -11.51
C ILE A 376 0.12 10.47 -11.09
N LYS A 377 -0.39 10.95 -9.95
CA LYS A 377 -1.69 10.55 -9.39
C LYS A 377 -2.87 11.17 -10.12
N GLU A 378 -2.62 12.02 -11.10
CA GLU A 378 -3.64 12.79 -11.80
C GLU A 378 -3.58 12.53 -13.31
N CYS A 379 -4.75 12.49 -13.92
CA CYS A 379 -4.96 12.62 -15.35
C CYS A 379 -5.69 13.92 -15.64
N ILE A 380 -5.35 14.60 -16.73
CA ILE A 380 -6.01 15.82 -17.18
C ILE A 380 -6.62 15.61 -18.56
N CYS A 381 -7.85 16.07 -18.74
CA CYS A 381 -8.46 16.13 -20.06
C CYS A 381 -7.85 17.30 -20.85
N PRO A 382 -7.22 17.06 -22.02
CA PRO A 382 -6.66 18.12 -22.85
C PRO A 382 -7.68 19.18 -23.29
N GLN A 383 -8.94 18.77 -23.50
CA GLN A 383 -10.02 19.63 -23.97
C GLN A 383 -10.70 20.41 -22.84
N CYS A 384 -11.34 19.73 -21.88
CA CYS A 384 -12.13 20.38 -20.83
C CYS A 384 -11.34 20.73 -19.55
N LYS A 385 -10.06 20.33 -19.48
CA LYS A 385 -9.14 20.57 -18.34
C LYS A 385 -9.57 19.95 -17.01
N LYS A 386 -10.61 19.12 -16.99
CA LYS A 386 -11.00 18.37 -15.80
C LYS A 386 -9.89 17.38 -15.40
N ILE A 387 -9.62 17.32 -14.10
CA ILE A 387 -8.66 16.42 -13.48
C ILE A 387 -9.39 15.18 -12.96
N TYR A 388 -8.77 14.02 -13.13
CA TYR A 388 -9.21 12.71 -12.64
C TYR A 388 -8.07 12.08 -11.84
N LEU A 389 -8.38 11.26 -10.84
CA LEU A 389 -7.33 10.48 -10.18
C LEU A 389 -6.92 9.34 -11.11
N MET A 390 -5.60 9.12 -11.24
CA MET A 390 -5.03 8.06 -12.07
C MET A 390 -5.59 6.70 -11.68
N VAL A 391 -5.70 6.42 -10.38
CA VAL A 391 -6.21 5.14 -9.86
C VAL A 391 -7.67 4.85 -10.25
N ASP A 392 -8.47 5.88 -10.53
CA ASP A 392 -9.89 5.72 -10.91
C ASP A 392 -10.05 5.43 -12.41
N VAL A 393 -9.06 5.81 -13.22
CA VAL A 393 -9.18 5.79 -14.69
C VAL A 393 -8.17 4.86 -15.37
N LEU A 394 -7.08 4.51 -14.68
CA LEU A 394 -6.08 3.58 -15.17
C LEU A 394 -6.70 2.19 -15.24
N LYS A 395 -6.59 1.58 -16.41
CA LYS A 395 -7.07 0.22 -16.66
C LYS A 395 -6.09 -0.49 -17.56
N GLU A 396 -5.92 -1.78 -17.34
CA GLU A 396 -5.03 -2.59 -18.17
C GLU A 396 -5.55 -2.67 -19.61
N ASN A 397 -4.67 -2.41 -20.59
CA ASN A 397 -4.96 -2.44 -22.03
C ASN A 397 -6.09 -1.51 -22.49
N GLU A 398 -6.48 -0.50 -21.69
CA GLU A 398 -7.49 0.49 -22.06
C GLU A 398 -6.88 1.89 -22.10
N THR A 399 -7.42 2.73 -22.98
CA THR A 399 -7.08 4.16 -23.05
C THR A 399 -8.15 4.95 -22.30
N PRO A 400 -7.80 5.66 -21.21
CA PRO A 400 -8.79 6.38 -20.41
C PRO A 400 -9.43 7.54 -21.16
N VAL A 401 -10.76 7.66 -21.08
CA VAL A 401 -11.54 8.67 -21.80
C VAL A 401 -12.30 9.56 -20.81
N CYS A 402 -12.29 10.86 -21.07
CA CYS A 402 -13.07 11.85 -20.33
C CYS A 402 -14.56 11.75 -20.66
N ASN A 403 -15.43 12.21 -19.76
CA ASN A 403 -16.86 12.34 -20.04
C ASN A 403 -17.19 13.22 -21.28
N CYS A 404 -16.26 14.07 -21.74
CA CYS A 404 -16.43 14.85 -22.98
C CYS A 404 -16.04 14.09 -24.26
N GLY A 405 -15.59 12.83 -24.15
CA GLY A 405 -15.17 11.98 -25.26
C GLY A 405 -13.67 12.10 -25.60
N GLU A 406 -12.96 13.05 -25.01
CA GLU A 406 -11.52 13.24 -25.25
C GLU A 406 -10.67 12.25 -24.43
N ILE A 407 -9.55 11.79 -24.99
CA ILE A 407 -8.64 10.90 -24.27
C ILE A 407 -7.94 11.67 -23.14
N LEU A 408 -7.93 11.09 -21.95
CA LEU A 408 -7.22 11.66 -20.82
C LEU A 408 -5.72 11.52 -21.04
N ARG A 409 -4.95 12.49 -20.54
CA ARG A 409 -3.49 12.45 -20.53
C ARG A 409 -3.02 12.40 -19.08
N PRO A 410 -1.97 11.63 -18.74
CA PRO A 410 -1.32 11.77 -17.44
C PRO A 410 -0.90 13.24 -17.20
N ASN A 411 -1.15 13.76 -16.01
CA ASN A 411 -0.81 15.14 -15.64
C ASN A 411 0.67 15.27 -15.26
N VAL A 412 1.56 14.69 -16.07
CA VAL A 412 3.01 14.76 -15.91
C VAL A 412 3.66 15.36 -17.16
N VAL A 413 4.82 15.94 -16.94
CA VAL A 413 5.65 16.58 -17.97
C VAL A 413 6.61 15.54 -18.53
N PHE A 414 6.54 15.33 -19.84
CA PHE A 414 7.46 14.51 -20.61
C PHE A 414 8.47 15.37 -21.38
N PHE A 415 9.45 14.75 -22.03
CA PHE A 415 10.38 15.49 -22.89
C PHE A 415 9.63 16.18 -24.03
N GLY A 416 9.85 17.48 -24.15
CA GLY A 416 9.16 18.35 -25.12
C GLY A 416 8.02 19.17 -24.52
N ASP A 417 7.49 18.76 -23.37
CA ASP A 417 6.41 19.48 -22.68
C ASP A 417 6.92 20.77 -21.99
N GLU A 418 6.00 21.71 -21.78
CA GLU A 418 6.23 22.83 -20.87
C GLU A 418 6.16 22.40 -19.38
N VAL A 419 7.13 22.87 -18.60
CA VAL A 419 7.18 22.65 -17.15
C VAL A 419 6.11 23.46 -16.40
N LYS A 420 5.77 23.03 -15.18
CA LYS A 420 4.75 23.69 -14.37
C LYS A 420 5.35 24.80 -13.51
N SER A 421 4.71 25.97 -13.55
CA SER A 421 5.01 27.14 -12.69
C SER A 421 6.50 27.57 -12.64
N PRO A 422 7.22 27.66 -13.78
CA PRO A 422 8.64 28.00 -13.79
C PRO A 422 8.94 29.37 -13.17
N GLU A 423 8.10 30.38 -13.42
CA GLU A 423 8.26 31.74 -12.89
C GLU A 423 8.16 31.78 -11.37
N SER A 424 7.22 31.04 -10.78
CA SER A 424 7.05 30.96 -9.33
C SER A 424 8.21 30.22 -8.66
N ALA A 425 8.72 29.16 -9.31
CA ALA A 425 9.91 28.45 -8.86
C ALA A 425 11.13 29.37 -8.84
N GLU A 426 11.32 30.16 -9.91
CA GLU A 426 12.40 31.13 -10.02
C GLU A 426 12.31 32.22 -8.93
N GLU A 427 11.11 32.76 -8.70
CA GLU A 427 10.87 33.78 -7.68
C GLU A 427 11.21 33.26 -6.28
N LYS A 428 10.84 32.03 -5.94
CA LYS A 428 11.18 31.41 -4.65
C LYS A 428 12.69 31.27 -4.50
N VAL A 429 13.39 30.78 -5.52
CA VAL A 429 14.86 30.65 -5.49
C VAL A 429 15.55 32.00 -5.34
N LYS A 430 15.04 33.04 -6.01
CA LYS A 430 15.56 34.41 -5.90
C LYS A 430 15.48 34.99 -4.49
N ASN A 431 14.43 34.62 -3.75
CA ASN A 431 14.18 35.13 -2.40
C ASN A 431 14.78 34.25 -1.27
N ALA A 432 15.41 33.13 -1.63
CA ALA A 432 16.01 32.21 -0.66
C ALA A 432 17.26 32.80 0.02
N ASP A 433 17.47 32.47 1.30
CA ASP A 433 18.77 32.62 1.99
C ASP A 433 19.57 31.31 2.03
N LEU A 434 18.89 30.18 1.91
CA LEU A 434 19.48 28.86 1.77
C LEU A 434 18.79 28.07 0.67
N ILE A 435 19.57 27.44 -0.20
CA ILE A 435 19.09 26.50 -1.21
C ILE A 435 19.70 25.14 -0.91
N LEU A 436 18.86 24.14 -0.65
CA LEU A 436 19.25 22.76 -0.43
C LEU A 436 18.85 21.92 -1.65
N VAL A 437 19.84 21.38 -2.35
CA VAL A 437 19.62 20.45 -3.46
C VAL A 437 19.71 19.03 -2.93
N ALA A 438 18.65 18.24 -3.07
CA ALA A 438 18.57 16.90 -2.48
C ALA A 438 18.17 15.83 -3.50
N GLY A 439 18.99 14.79 -3.64
CA GLY A 439 18.64 13.60 -4.44
C GLY A 439 18.46 13.88 -5.93
N THR A 440 19.26 14.78 -6.51
CA THR A 440 19.22 15.07 -7.94
C THR A 440 20.60 15.32 -8.51
N SER A 441 20.76 14.95 -9.77
CA SER A 441 21.96 15.18 -10.58
C SER A 441 22.09 16.62 -11.09
N LEU A 442 20.99 17.40 -11.06
CA LEU A 442 20.85 18.72 -11.70
C LEU A 442 21.23 18.78 -13.19
N GLN A 443 21.04 17.71 -13.95
CA GLN A 443 21.39 17.73 -15.38
C GLN A 443 20.23 18.19 -16.30
N VAL A 444 18.99 18.23 -15.80
CA VAL A 444 17.80 18.47 -16.63
C VAL A 444 17.45 19.97 -16.63
N HIS A 445 17.38 20.55 -17.82
CA HIS A 445 16.87 21.89 -18.06
C HIS A 445 15.34 21.87 -18.21
N PRO A 446 14.59 22.89 -17.74
CA PRO A 446 15.04 24.14 -17.12
C PRO A 446 15.27 24.06 -15.60
N PHE A 447 15.09 22.91 -14.97
CA PHE A 447 15.19 22.79 -13.51
C PHE A 447 16.58 23.19 -12.97
N ASN A 448 17.65 22.80 -13.65
CA ASN A 448 19.01 23.18 -13.27
C ASN A 448 19.29 24.69 -13.38
N ALA A 449 18.59 25.38 -14.28
CA ALA A 449 18.75 26.82 -14.51
C ALA A 449 18.14 27.65 -13.38
N LEU A 450 17.26 27.09 -12.54
CA LEU A 450 16.74 27.77 -11.36
C LEU A 450 17.85 28.31 -10.44
N LEU A 451 18.97 27.59 -10.34
CA LEU A 451 20.12 28.02 -9.54
C LEU A 451 20.78 29.32 -10.04
N LEU A 452 20.55 29.71 -11.30
CA LEU A 452 21.07 30.97 -11.85
C LEU A 452 20.39 32.19 -11.24
N SER A 453 19.17 32.02 -10.73
CA SER A 453 18.39 33.09 -10.11
C SER A 453 18.65 33.24 -8.61
N LYS A 454 19.54 32.41 -8.04
CA LYS A 454 19.91 32.48 -6.63
C LYS A 454 20.54 33.82 -6.28
N ARG A 455 20.34 34.26 -5.03
CA ARG A 455 21.04 35.43 -4.49
C ARG A 455 22.55 35.14 -4.33
N ASN A 456 23.37 36.18 -4.43
CA ASN A 456 24.82 36.05 -4.31
C ASN A 456 25.28 35.58 -2.92
N ASP A 457 24.57 35.99 -1.85
CA ASP A 457 24.83 35.61 -0.46
C ASP A 457 24.04 34.37 -0.01
N ALA A 458 23.17 33.81 -0.88
CA ALA A 458 22.46 32.58 -0.55
C ALA A 458 23.42 31.40 -0.51
N LYS A 459 23.38 30.67 0.61
CA LYS A 459 24.13 29.43 0.81
C LYS A 459 23.54 28.32 -0.04
N LEU A 460 24.38 27.53 -0.68
CA LEU A 460 23.99 26.46 -1.58
C LEU A 460 24.57 25.12 -1.10
N LEU A 461 23.69 24.22 -0.67
CA LEU A 461 24.06 22.92 -0.09
C LEU A 461 23.59 21.77 -0.98
N LEU A 462 24.38 20.68 -1.02
CA LEU A 462 24.05 19.46 -1.74
C LEU A 462 23.94 18.27 -0.78
N LEU A 463 22.78 17.61 -0.78
CA LEU A 463 22.58 16.29 -0.18
C LEU A 463 22.42 15.26 -1.30
N ASN A 464 23.48 14.51 -1.60
CA ASN A 464 23.40 13.51 -2.67
C ASN A 464 24.43 12.41 -2.48
N ASN A 465 24.09 11.20 -2.93
CA ASN A 465 25.00 10.05 -2.81
C ASN A 465 26.23 10.18 -3.73
N GLU A 466 26.08 10.92 -4.83
CA GLU A 466 27.11 11.14 -5.84
C GLU A 466 27.36 12.63 -6.07
N ASN A 467 28.52 12.93 -6.64
CA ASN A 467 28.83 14.27 -7.10
C ASN A 467 27.94 14.62 -8.30
N THR A 468 27.53 15.87 -8.40
CA THR A 468 26.90 16.41 -9.62
C THR A 468 27.96 17.10 -10.49
N ASN A 469 27.63 17.36 -11.76
CA ASN A 469 28.47 18.18 -12.64
C ASN A 469 28.64 19.62 -12.12
N TYR A 470 27.84 20.02 -11.12
CA TYR A 470 27.83 21.33 -10.50
C TYR A 470 28.43 21.32 -9.09
N SER A 471 29.09 20.22 -8.66
CA SER A 471 29.57 20.06 -7.27
C SER A 471 30.45 21.21 -6.79
N GLN A 472 31.22 21.84 -7.68
CA GLN A 472 32.09 22.99 -7.34
C GLN A 472 31.32 24.28 -7.01
N ALA A 473 30.04 24.37 -7.36
CA ALA A 473 29.20 25.53 -7.07
C ALA A 473 28.58 25.49 -5.66
N PHE A 474 28.63 24.34 -4.99
CA PHE A 474 28.06 24.15 -3.65
C PHE A 474 29.06 24.56 -2.58
N ASP A 475 28.55 25.26 -1.56
CA ASP A 475 29.31 25.59 -0.35
C ASP A 475 29.67 24.30 0.41
N VAL A 476 28.71 23.38 0.53
CA VAL A 476 28.87 22.10 1.23
C VAL A 476 28.19 20.98 0.46
N HIS A 477 28.85 19.82 0.38
CA HIS A 477 28.25 18.59 -0.11
C HIS A 477 28.29 17.52 0.98
N LEU A 478 27.13 17.19 1.52
CA LEU A 478 26.96 16.07 2.43
C LEU A 478 26.64 14.81 1.64
N LYS A 479 27.65 13.95 1.49
CA LYS A 479 27.58 12.75 0.65
C LYS A 479 26.95 11.59 1.41
N GLY A 480 25.85 11.06 0.88
CA GLY A 480 25.19 9.87 1.42
C GLY A 480 23.78 9.65 0.87
N ASN A 481 23.13 8.59 1.34
CA ASN A 481 21.71 8.38 1.06
C ASN A 481 20.89 9.51 1.70
N VAL A 482 20.08 10.21 0.90
CA VAL A 482 19.36 11.42 1.33
C VAL A 482 18.43 11.14 2.51
N SER A 483 17.70 10.01 2.50
CA SER A 483 16.81 9.64 3.62
C SER A 483 17.60 9.44 4.91
N THR A 484 18.70 8.69 4.87
CA THR A 484 19.54 8.45 6.04
C THR A 484 20.18 9.73 6.56
N VAL A 485 20.70 10.57 5.68
CA VAL A 485 21.30 11.86 6.03
C VAL A 485 20.27 12.77 6.70
N CYS A 486 19.07 12.89 6.12
CA CYS A 486 17.98 13.69 6.69
C CYS A 486 17.51 13.16 8.05
N ARG A 487 17.47 11.84 8.24
CA ARG A 487 17.19 11.24 9.55
C ARG A 487 18.24 11.64 10.59
N TYR A 488 19.52 11.62 10.21
CA TYR A 488 20.61 11.99 11.11
C TYR A 488 20.55 13.48 11.47
N LEU A 489 20.39 14.36 10.48
CA LEU A 489 20.19 15.80 10.67
C LEU A 489 19.02 16.08 11.62
N ARG A 490 17.88 15.41 11.42
CA ARG A 490 16.72 15.54 12.31
C ARG A 490 17.06 15.19 13.75
N ASN A 491 17.75 14.06 13.97
CA ASN A 491 18.08 13.60 15.31
C ASN A 491 19.05 14.56 16.03
N GLU A 492 20.09 15.02 15.34
CA GLU A 492 21.03 15.99 15.92
C GLU A 492 20.32 17.30 16.27
N MET A 493 19.52 17.84 15.34
CA MET A 493 18.81 19.10 15.55
C MET A 493 17.68 19.02 16.58
N ALA A 494 17.12 17.83 16.83
CA ALA A 494 16.08 17.61 17.85
C ALA A 494 16.65 17.41 19.26
N ASN A 495 17.94 17.06 19.38
CA ASN A 495 18.63 16.83 20.66
C ASN A 495 19.30 18.11 21.21
N GLU A 496 19.25 19.23 20.49
CA GLU A 496 19.82 20.52 20.92
C GLU A 496 18.90 21.35 21.85
N ASP A 497 17.64 20.89 22.08
CA ASP A 497 16.69 21.43 23.07
C ASP A 497 16.61 20.53 24.33
#